data_AF-A0A9D6DDQ3-F1
#
_entry.id   AF-A0A9D6DDQ3-F1
#
_cell.length_a   1.000
_cell.length_b   1.000
_cell.length_c   1.000
_cell.angle_alpha   90.00
_cell.angle_beta   90.00
_cell.angle_gamma   90.00
#
_symmetry.space_group_name_H-M   'P 1'
#
loop_
_entity.id
_entity.type
_entity.pdbx_description
1 polymer ?
#
loop_
_entity_poly.entity_id
_entity_poly.type
_entity_poly.pdbx_seq_one_letter_code
_entity_poly.pdbx_strand_id
1 'polypeptide(L)'
;MNQTAAHTPAPYPHLLAPLDLGFTTLKNRTLMGSMHTGLEEEKNGFERMAAFYAERAAGGAGLIVTGGYSPNLSGRAYPNASQFSFPWQVGKHRIVTDAVHQAGGKIALQILHTGRYGYHPLCVSASRLRAPINRFTPRALSNWGIRKTIADYARCARLAQKAGYDGVEIMGSEGYLINQFIAPQTNQRTDQWGGSFENRIRFAVETVKATREKVGPNFIIIFRLSMLDLVEGGSSWDEVVALAKAIEAAGATIINTGIGWHEARIPTIATMVPRAAFTWVTKRLKGAVKIPLIT
;
A
#
# COMPACT_ATOMS: atom_id res chain seq x y z
N MET A 1 25.19 -23.95 45.17
CA MET A 1 25.75 -23.43 43.91
C MET A 1 24.59 -23.18 42.95
N ASN A 2 24.10 -21.93 42.87
CA ASN A 2 23.06 -21.57 41.91
C ASN A 2 23.73 -21.37 40.55
N GLN A 3 23.54 -22.31 39.64
CA GLN A 3 23.88 -22.11 38.23
C GLN A 3 22.90 -21.08 37.67
N THR A 4 23.39 -19.86 37.46
CA THR A 4 22.77 -18.87 36.60
C THR A 4 22.72 -19.46 35.18
N ALA A 5 21.54 -19.89 34.75
CA ALA A 5 21.32 -20.29 33.36
C ALA A 5 21.74 -19.13 32.45
N ALA A 6 22.78 -19.36 31.65
CA ALA A 6 23.27 -18.38 30.69
C ALA A 6 22.13 -18.02 29.73
N HIS A 7 21.68 -16.78 29.81
CA HIS A 7 20.62 -16.25 28.95
C HIS A 7 21.17 -16.16 27.53
N THR A 8 20.95 -17.22 26.73
CA THR A 8 21.37 -17.23 25.33
C THR A 8 20.53 -16.19 24.60
N PRO A 9 21.12 -15.17 23.94
CA PRO A 9 20.35 -14.17 23.23
C PRO A 9 19.50 -14.86 22.17
N ALA A 10 18.20 -14.52 22.10
CA ALA A 10 17.32 -15.08 21.08
C ALA A 10 17.91 -14.80 19.68
N PRO A 11 17.89 -15.79 18.76
CA PRO A 11 18.37 -15.58 17.41
C PRO A 11 17.59 -14.43 16.75
N TYR A 12 18.29 -13.56 16.01
CA TYR A 12 17.71 -12.38 15.35
C TYR A 12 17.01 -11.37 16.29
N PRO A 13 17.70 -10.85 17.32
CA PRO A 13 17.09 -10.04 18.38
C PRO A 13 16.45 -8.74 17.86
N HIS A 14 16.94 -8.18 16.75
CA HIS A 14 16.32 -6.99 16.13
C HIS A 14 15.10 -7.33 15.29
N LEU A 15 15.09 -8.47 14.59
CA LEU A 15 13.98 -8.89 13.74
C LEU A 15 12.78 -9.28 14.59
N LEU A 16 13.03 -10.01 15.68
CA LEU A 16 12.00 -10.54 16.58
C LEU A 16 11.60 -9.54 17.68
N ALA A 17 12.26 -8.38 17.78
CA ALA A 17 11.85 -7.35 18.71
C ALA A 17 10.48 -6.76 18.34
N PRO A 18 9.60 -6.51 19.33
CA PRO A 18 8.32 -5.86 19.09
C PRO A 18 8.51 -4.43 18.53
N LEU A 19 7.49 -3.93 17.85
CA LEU A 19 7.40 -2.57 17.37
C LEU A 19 6.14 -1.90 17.92
N ASP A 20 6.32 -0.91 18.77
CA ASP A 20 5.22 -0.09 19.29
C ASP A 20 4.81 0.98 18.26
N LEU A 21 3.52 1.04 17.95
CA LEU A 21 2.91 2.05 17.06
C LEU A 21 2.09 3.09 17.84
N GLY A 22 2.23 3.13 19.17
CA GLY A 22 1.58 4.05 20.09
C GLY A 22 0.19 3.58 20.56
N PHE A 23 -0.66 3.13 19.62
CA PHE A 23 -2.01 2.62 19.93
C PHE A 23 -2.13 1.09 19.81
N THR A 24 -1.09 0.43 19.28
CA THR A 24 -1.01 -1.03 19.14
C THR A 24 0.45 -1.45 18.97
N THR A 25 0.75 -2.72 19.22
CA THR A 25 2.11 -3.27 19.11
C THR A 25 2.13 -4.39 18.09
N LEU A 26 3.11 -4.38 17.18
CA LEU A 26 3.43 -5.53 16.34
C LEU A 26 4.37 -6.46 17.11
N LYS A 27 4.09 -7.76 17.09
CA LYS A 27 4.86 -8.77 17.85
C LYS A 27 6.32 -8.89 17.41
N ASN A 28 6.64 -8.52 16.18
CA ASN A 28 8.00 -8.45 15.64
C ASN A 28 8.04 -7.52 14.41
N ARG A 29 9.22 -7.39 13.77
CA ARG A 29 9.48 -6.48 12.65
C ARG A 29 9.35 -7.11 11.27
N THR A 30 8.65 -8.24 11.16
CA THR A 30 8.36 -8.87 9.88
C THR A 30 7.03 -8.38 9.33
N LEU A 31 7.00 -8.05 8.05
CA LEU A 31 5.77 -7.78 7.30
C LEU A 31 5.69 -8.75 6.12
N MET A 32 4.58 -9.50 6.02
CA MET A 32 4.26 -10.23 4.80
C MET A 32 3.75 -9.24 3.77
N GLY A 33 4.56 -9.00 2.74
CA GLY A 33 4.27 -8.04 1.69
C GLY A 33 2.97 -8.35 0.94
N SER A 34 2.34 -7.30 0.42
CA SER A 34 1.14 -7.44 -0.41
C SER A 34 1.42 -8.32 -1.62
N MET A 35 0.57 -9.33 -1.82
CA MET A 35 0.61 -10.23 -2.96
C MET A 35 -0.80 -10.44 -3.46
N HIS A 36 -1.07 -10.08 -4.71
CA HIS A 36 -2.32 -10.44 -5.37
C HIS A 36 -2.26 -11.90 -5.78
N THR A 37 -3.07 -12.74 -5.14
CA THR A 37 -2.96 -14.21 -5.27
C THR A 37 -3.86 -14.79 -6.36
N GLY A 38 -4.85 -14.01 -6.80
CA GLY A 38 -5.97 -14.47 -7.62
C GLY A 38 -7.10 -15.09 -6.79
N LEU A 39 -6.86 -15.46 -5.53
CA LEU A 39 -7.90 -15.95 -4.63
C LEU A 39 -8.96 -14.90 -4.33
N GLU A 40 -8.63 -13.62 -4.49
CA GLU A 40 -9.53 -12.49 -4.29
C GLU A 40 -10.76 -12.53 -5.21
N GLU A 41 -10.65 -13.18 -6.38
CA GLU A 41 -11.70 -13.34 -7.39
C GLU A 41 -12.21 -14.79 -7.50
N GLU A 42 -11.54 -15.75 -6.87
CA GLU A 42 -11.89 -17.17 -6.95
C GLU A 42 -13.18 -17.54 -6.19
N LYS A 43 -13.81 -18.62 -6.63
CA LYS A 43 -14.93 -19.22 -5.88
C LYS A 43 -14.41 -19.71 -4.52
N ASN A 44 -15.13 -19.37 -3.45
CA ASN A 44 -14.72 -19.63 -2.06
C ASN A 44 -13.33 -19.03 -1.73
N GLY A 45 -12.99 -17.93 -2.41
CA GLY A 45 -11.71 -17.26 -2.26
C GLY A 45 -11.43 -16.76 -0.86
N PHE A 46 -12.46 -16.30 -0.14
CA PHE A 46 -12.31 -15.78 1.22
C PHE A 46 -11.95 -16.86 2.24
N GLU A 47 -12.55 -18.05 2.13
CA GLU A 47 -12.21 -19.20 2.97
C GLU A 47 -10.79 -19.70 2.69
N ARG A 48 -10.37 -19.70 1.42
CA ARG A 48 -9.00 -20.07 1.03
C ARG A 48 -7.97 -19.03 1.50
N MET A 49 -8.28 -17.74 1.37
CA MET A 49 -7.45 -16.65 1.90
C MET A 49 -7.36 -16.69 3.43
N ALA A 50 -8.45 -17.03 4.12
CA ALA A 50 -8.47 -17.18 5.56
C ALA A 50 -7.47 -18.25 6.02
N ALA A 51 -7.50 -19.44 5.40
CA ALA A 51 -6.52 -20.49 5.68
C ALA A 51 -5.08 -20.05 5.33
N PHE A 52 -4.88 -19.45 4.15
CA PHE A 52 -3.58 -18.99 3.68
C PHE A 52 -2.92 -17.99 4.62
N TYR A 53 -3.66 -16.95 5.05
CA TYR A 53 -3.14 -15.92 5.93
C TYR A 53 -3.06 -16.36 7.38
N ALA A 54 -3.98 -17.19 7.87
CA ALA A 54 -3.91 -17.76 9.21
C ALA A 54 -2.63 -18.62 9.39
N GLU A 55 -2.23 -19.38 8.37
CA GLU A 55 -0.98 -20.14 8.39
C GLU A 55 0.25 -19.22 8.57
N ARG A 56 0.29 -18.07 7.90
CA ARG A 56 1.41 -17.10 8.05
C ARG A 56 1.37 -16.36 9.39
N ALA A 57 0.17 -16.09 9.91
CA ALA A 57 -0.02 -15.52 11.23
C ALA A 57 0.50 -16.47 12.34
N ALA A 58 0.13 -17.75 12.25
CA ALA A 58 0.61 -18.83 13.12
C ALA A 58 2.12 -19.06 12.98
N GLY A 59 2.65 -18.92 11.75
CA GLY A 59 4.08 -18.93 11.46
C GLY A 59 4.87 -17.72 12.01
N GLY A 60 4.19 -16.77 12.67
CA GLY A 60 4.84 -15.69 13.41
C GLY A 60 4.96 -14.37 12.67
N ALA A 61 4.31 -14.16 11.52
CA ALA A 61 4.33 -12.86 10.82
C ALA A 61 3.86 -11.71 11.73
N GLY A 62 4.62 -10.61 11.78
CA GLY A 62 4.33 -9.46 12.64
C GLY A 62 3.12 -8.65 12.17
N LEU A 63 3.04 -8.43 10.86
CA LEU A 63 1.90 -7.84 10.16
C LEU A 63 1.76 -8.46 8.77
N ILE A 64 0.53 -8.70 8.33
CA ILE A 64 0.21 -9.20 6.99
C ILE A 64 -0.45 -8.08 6.19
N VAL A 65 -0.12 -7.96 4.90
CA VAL A 65 -0.86 -7.11 3.96
C VAL A 65 -1.50 -7.98 2.88
N THR A 66 -2.79 -7.80 2.63
CA THR A 66 -3.50 -8.53 1.58
C THR A 66 -2.97 -8.18 0.19
N GLY A 67 -3.40 -8.92 -0.85
CA GLY A 67 -3.39 -8.38 -2.21
C GLY A 67 -4.21 -7.10 -2.36
N GLY A 68 -4.04 -6.42 -3.50
CA GLY A 68 -4.65 -5.12 -3.76
C GLY A 68 -6.14 -5.20 -4.10
N TYR A 69 -6.98 -4.51 -3.33
CA TYR A 69 -8.41 -4.35 -3.61
C TYR A 69 -8.70 -2.97 -4.16
N SER A 70 -9.48 -2.90 -5.24
CA SER A 70 -9.87 -1.62 -5.81
C SER A 70 -10.87 -0.85 -4.94
N PRO A 71 -10.70 0.47 -4.75
CA PRO A 71 -11.69 1.28 -4.04
C PRO A 71 -12.94 1.57 -4.88
N ASN A 72 -12.87 1.47 -6.21
CA ASN A 72 -13.99 1.74 -7.12
C ASN A 72 -13.85 1.02 -8.47
N LEU A 73 -14.87 1.12 -9.32
CA LEU A 73 -14.93 0.39 -10.59
C LEU A 73 -13.79 0.75 -11.56
N SER A 74 -13.38 2.02 -11.61
CA SER A 74 -12.35 2.49 -12.54
C SER A 74 -10.93 2.07 -12.16
N GLY A 75 -10.74 1.60 -10.91
CA GLY A 75 -9.44 1.22 -10.39
C GLY A 75 -9.14 -0.26 -10.43
N ARG A 76 -10.04 -1.08 -11.00
CA ARG A 76 -9.85 -2.52 -11.11
C ARG A 76 -8.67 -2.83 -12.05
N ALA A 77 -7.97 -3.94 -11.81
CA ALA A 77 -6.93 -4.40 -12.72
C ALA A 77 -7.50 -4.89 -14.05
N TYR A 78 -8.65 -5.56 -14.01
CA TYR A 78 -9.41 -6.09 -15.14
C TYR A 78 -10.91 -6.10 -14.75
N PRO A 79 -11.86 -6.29 -15.68
CA PRO A 79 -13.28 -6.04 -15.41
C PRO A 79 -13.84 -6.74 -14.15
N ASN A 80 -13.39 -7.97 -13.88
CA ASN A 80 -13.86 -8.78 -12.74
C ASN A 80 -12.89 -8.78 -11.54
N ALA A 81 -11.85 -7.94 -11.57
CA ALA A 81 -10.91 -7.86 -10.46
C ALA A 81 -11.59 -7.36 -9.18
N SER A 82 -11.00 -7.74 -8.06
CA SER A 82 -11.49 -7.46 -6.72
C SER A 82 -11.60 -5.96 -6.46
N GLN A 83 -12.72 -5.62 -5.83
CA GLN A 83 -13.07 -4.27 -5.43
C GLN A 83 -13.73 -4.36 -4.07
N PHE A 84 -13.36 -3.49 -3.14
CA PHE A 84 -14.01 -3.39 -1.84
C PHE A 84 -14.60 -2.00 -1.63
N SER A 85 -15.85 -1.84 -2.05
CA SER A 85 -16.52 -0.54 -2.02
C SER A 85 -17.94 -0.61 -1.51
N PHE A 86 -18.44 -1.79 -1.12
CA PHE A 86 -19.83 -1.98 -0.77
C PHE A 86 -20.02 -2.61 0.62
N PRO A 87 -20.99 -2.16 1.44
CA PRO A 87 -21.19 -2.67 2.79
C PRO A 87 -21.45 -4.17 2.89
N TRP A 88 -22.15 -4.77 1.92
CA TRP A 88 -22.44 -6.21 1.94
C TRP A 88 -21.19 -7.09 1.76
N GLN A 89 -20.06 -6.52 1.31
CA GLN A 89 -18.81 -7.25 1.18
C GLN A 89 -18.09 -7.45 2.52
N VAL A 90 -18.42 -6.64 3.55
CA VAL A 90 -17.78 -6.66 4.87
C VAL A 90 -17.78 -8.05 5.50
N GLY A 91 -18.90 -8.77 5.42
CA GLY A 91 -19.02 -10.11 6.00
C GLY A 91 -18.05 -11.12 5.38
N LYS A 92 -17.76 -11.00 4.08
CA LYS A 92 -16.83 -11.89 3.38
C LYS A 92 -15.38 -11.67 3.83
N HIS A 93 -14.98 -10.40 3.96
CA HIS A 93 -13.64 -10.06 4.45
C HIS A 93 -13.44 -10.45 5.92
N ARG A 94 -14.50 -10.41 6.73
CA ARG A 94 -14.43 -10.81 8.15
C ARG A 94 -13.98 -12.25 8.35
N ILE A 95 -14.32 -13.15 7.42
CA ILE A 95 -13.85 -14.55 7.42
C ILE A 95 -12.31 -14.60 7.47
N VAL A 96 -11.64 -13.71 6.73
CA VAL A 96 -10.17 -13.65 6.67
C VAL A 96 -9.58 -13.03 7.93
N THR A 97 -10.13 -11.90 8.39
CA THR A 97 -9.59 -11.20 9.56
C THR A 97 -9.77 -12.02 10.83
N ASP A 98 -10.92 -12.66 11.00
CA ASP A 98 -11.21 -13.51 12.16
C ASP A 98 -10.22 -14.68 12.23
N ALA A 99 -9.95 -15.34 11.10
CA ALA A 99 -8.99 -16.44 11.05
C ALA A 99 -7.55 -15.99 11.39
N VAL A 100 -7.12 -14.82 10.89
CA VAL A 100 -5.80 -14.26 11.23
C VAL A 100 -5.71 -13.88 12.71
N HIS A 101 -6.76 -13.28 13.27
CA HIS A 101 -6.80 -12.89 14.68
C HIS A 101 -6.84 -14.10 15.61
N GLN A 102 -7.59 -15.16 15.26
CA GLN A 102 -7.58 -16.44 15.97
C GLN A 102 -6.19 -17.08 15.97
N ALA A 103 -5.42 -16.91 14.90
CA ALA A 103 -4.01 -17.32 14.82
C ALA A 103 -3.01 -16.35 15.49
N GLY A 104 -3.48 -15.32 16.18
CA GLY A 104 -2.64 -14.34 16.89
C GLY A 104 -1.82 -13.43 15.96
N GLY A 105 -2.34 -13.16 14.76
CA GLY A 105 -1.74 -12.23 13.78
C GLY A 105 -2.46 -10.89 13.69
N LYS A 106 -1.89 -9.99 12.89
CA LYS A 106 -2.52 -8.74 12.46
C LYS A 106 -2.53 -8.68 10.94
N ILE A 107 -3.57 -8.09 10.36
CA ILE A 107 -3.70 -7.97 8.90
C ILE A 107 -4.23 -6.59 8.48
N ALA A 108 -3.62 -6.03 7.45
CA ALA A 108 -4.04 -4.81 6.78
C ALA A 108 -4.50 -5.10 5.35
N LEU A 109 -5.51 -4.37 4.88
CA LEU A 109 -5.98 -4.47 3.49
C LEU A 109 -5.24 -3.48 2.60
N GLN A 110 -4.66 -3.93 1.49
CA GLN A 110 -4.11 -3.00 0.51
C GLN A 110 -5.22 -2.41 -0.36
N ILE A 111 -5.30 -1.09 -0.40
CA ILE A 111 -6.17 -0.33 -1.31
C ILE A 111 -5.34 0.08 -2.53
N LEU A 112 -5.69 -0.49 -3.68
CA LEU A 112 -4.95 -0.33 -4.93
C LEU A 112 -5.89 0.14 -6.05
N HIS A 113 -5.61 1.32 -6.61
CA HIS A 113 -6.24 1.77 -7.86
C HIS A 113 -5.21 1.71 -8.98
N THR A 114 -5.43 0.83 -9.96
CA THR A 114 -4.45 0.55 -11.02
C THR A 114 -4.20 1.73 -11.97
N GLY A 115 -5.16 2.64 -12.09
CA GLY A 115 -5.03 3.85 -12.88
C GLY A 115 -4.89 3.50 -14.37
N ARG A 116 -3.90 4.06 -15.06
CA ARG A 116 -3.64 3.75 -16.49
C ARG A 116 -3.24 2.30 -16.78
N TYR A 117 -2.95 1.50 -15.76
CA TYR A 117 -2.67 0.06 -15.91
C TYR A 117 -3.90 -0.83 -15.87
N GLY A 118 -5.09 -0.28 -15.58
CA GLY A 118 -6.33 -1.05 -15.68
C GLY A 118 -6.54 -1.58 -17.10
N TYR A 119 -6.65 -2.90 -17.25
CA TYR A 119 -6.87 -3.59 -18.52
C TYR A 119 -8.36 -3.63 -18.88
N HIS A 120 -9.01 -2.47 -18.87
CA HIS A 120 -10.42 -2.29 -19.21
C HIS A 120 -10.68 -0.84 -19.66
N PRO A 121 -11.75 -0.57 -20.45
CA PRO A 121 -11.98 0.74 -21.07
C PRO A 121 -12.40 1.85 -20.08
N LEU A 122 -12.69 1.50 -18.83
CA LEU A 122 -13.08 2.45 -17.78
C LEU A 122 -11.88 2.96 -16.97
N CYS A 123 -10.66 2.57 -17.34
CA CYS A 123 -9.45 2.99 -16.63
C CYS A 123 -9.26 4.51 -16.70
N VAL A 124 -8.69 5.07 -15.63
CA VAL A 124 -8.53 6.51 -15.45
C VAL A 124 -7.11 6.85 -15.00
N SER A 125 -6.68 8.08 -15.20
CA SER A 125 -5.38 8.56 -14.74
C SER A 125 -5.41 10.08 -14.49
N ALA A 126 -4.27 10.65 -14.08
CA ALA A 126 -4.11 12.09 -13.95
C ALA A 126 -4.30 12.81 -15.30
N SER A 127 -3.78 12.22 -16.38
CA SER A 127 -3.86 12.74 -17.76
C SER A 127 -4.26 11.64 -18.75
N ARG A 128 -4.70 12.02 -19.96
CA ARG A 128 -5.10 11.10 -21.02
C ARG A 128 -3.87 10.53 -21.76
N LEU A 129 -3.00 9.84 -21.02
CA LEU A 129 -1.75 9.27 -21.52
C LEU A 129 -1.77 7.74 -21.40
N ARG A 130 -1.74 7.05 -22.55
CA ARG A 130 -1.72 5.59 -22.61
C ARG A 130 -0.37 5.06 -22.11
N ALA A 131 -0.39 4.04 -21.25
CA ALA A 131 0.83 3.33 -20.88
C ALA A 131 1.37 2.51 -22.07
N PRO A 132 2.70 2.40 -22.26
CA PRO A 132 3.29 1.56 -23.31
C PRO A 132 2.85 0.08 -23.22
N ILE A 133 2.62 -0.41 -22.01
CA ILE A 133 2.23 -1.81 -21.73
C ILE A 133 0.72 -2.06 -21.78
N ASN A 134 -0.10 -1.04 -22.07
CA ASN A 134 -1.55 -1.16 -22.05
C ASN A 134 -2.16 -0.74 -23.40
N ARG A 135 -3.19 -1.47 -23.84
CA ARG A 135 -3.95 -1.14 -25.06
C ARG A 135 -5.00 -0.05 -24.82
N PHE A 136 -5.47 0.11 -23.58
CA PHE A 136 -6.50 1.07 -23.23
C PHE A 136 -5.90 2.44 -22.89
N THR A 137 -6.45 3.50 -23.51
CA THR A 137 -6.11 4.88 -23.15
C THR A 137 -6.97 5.32 -21.96
N PRO A 138 -6.37 5.72 -20.83
CA PRO A 138 -7.13 6.13 -19.67
C PRO A 138 -7.88 7.44 -19.93
N ARG A 139 -9.04 7.59 -19.30
CA ARG A 139 -9.68 8.91 -19.22
C ARG A 139 -8.99 9.76 -18.15
N ALA A 140 -8.69 11.02 -18.46
CA ALA A 140 -8.22 11.97 -17.44
C ALA A 140 -9.34 12.22 -16.43
N LEU A 141 -9.03 12.09 -15.13
CA LEU A 141 -10.00 12.42 -14.09
C LEU A 141 -10.33 13.91 -14.11
N SER A 142 -11.60 14.26 -13.94
CA SER A 142 -11.99 15.65 -13.64
C SER A 142 -11.72 15.97 -12.16
N ASN A 143 -11.73 17.25 -11.78
CA ASN A 143 -11.60 17.67 -10.37
C ASN A 143 -12.63 16.99 -9.45
N TRP A 144 -13.86 16.82 -9.93
CA TRP A 144 -14.88 16.05 -9.22
C TRP A 144 -14.52 14.57 -9.13
N GLY A 145 -14.04 13.97 -10.22
CA GLY A 145 -13.59 12.57 -10.24
C GLY A 145 -12.42 12.29 -9.28
N ILE A 146 -11.49 13.25 -9.15
CA ILE A 146 -10.38 13.17 -8.19
C ILE A 146 -10.91 13.15 -6.76
N ARG A 147 -11.76 14.12 -6.40
CA ARG A 147 -12.37 14.19 -5.05
C ARG A 147 -13.21 12.97 -4.73
N LYS A 148 -13.99 12.47 -5.69
CA LYS A 148 -14.75 11.23 -5.55
C LYS A 148 -13.84 10.03 -5.30
N THR A 149 -12.74 9.92 -6.05
CA THR A 149 -11.77 8.83 -5.87
C THR A 149 -11.13 8.89 -4.48
N ILE A 150 -10.74 10.07 -3.99
CA ILE A 150 -10.27 10.25 -2.59
C ILE A 150 -11.31 9.74 -1.59
N ALA A 151 -12.58 10.10 -1.77
CA ALA A 151 -13.67 9.63 -0.90
C ALA A 151 -13.88 8.11 -1.00
N ASP A 152 -13.69 7.51 -2.17
CA ASP A 152 -13.75 6.06 -2.37
C ASP A 152 -12.62 5.33 -1.63
N TYR A 153 -11.39 5.85 -1.63
CA TYR A 153 -10.29 5.33 -0.80
C TYR A 153 -10.65 5.35 0.70
N ALA A 154 -11.10 6.50 1.21
CA ALA A 154 -11.49 6.64 2.60
C ALA A 154 -12.67 5.72 2.98
N ARG A 155 -13.65 5.56 2.08
CA ARG A 155 -14.77 4.63 2.25
C ARG A 155 -14.29 3.18 2.29
N CYS A 156 -13.41 2.78 1.39
CA CYS A 156 -12.81 1.44 1.37
C CYS A 156 -12.11 1.16 2.70
N ALA A 157 -11.30 2.10 3.21
CA ALA A 157 -10.65 1.95 4.51
C ALA A 157 -11.65 1.82 5.68
N ARG A 158 -12.74 2.58 5.66
CA ARG A 158 -13.82 2.43 6.67
C ARG A 158 -14.51 1.08 6.59
N LEU A 159 -14.68 0.51 5.39
CA LEU A 159 -15.22 -0.83 5.23
C LEU A 159 -14.23 -1.90 5.71
N ALA A 160 -12.93 -1.72 5.45
CA ALA A 160 -11.87 -2.58 5.98
C ALA A 160 -11.87 -2.57 7.52
N GLN A 161 -11.97 -1.40 8.14
CA GLN A 161 -12.11 -1.29 9.59
C GLN A 161 -13.36 -2.03 10.11
N LYS A 162 -14.51 -1.91 9.43
CA LYS A 162 -15.74 -2.64 9.80
C LYS A 162 -15.63 -4.16 9.59
N ALA A 163 -14.77 -4.59 8.68
CA ALA A 163 -14.50 -6.00 8.41
C ALA A 163 -13.57 -6.61 9.45
N GLY A 164 -12.86 -5.82 10.26
CA GLY A 164 -11.95 -6.31 11.29
C GLY A 164 -10.48 -6.25 10.90
N TYR A 165 -10.10 -5.58 9.80
CA TYR A 165 -8.68 -5.35 9.52
C TYR A 165 -8.06 -4.46 10.60
N ASP A 166 -6.78 -4.67 10.92
CA ASP A 166 -6.01 -3.82 11.85
C ASP A 166 -5.57 -2.49 11.20
N GLY A 167 -5.62 -2.43 9.87
CA GLY A 167 -5.20 -1.28 9.09
C GLY A 167 -5.48 -1.40 7.60
N VAL A 168 -4.97 -0.42 6.87
CA VAL A 168 -4.90 -0.44 5.40
C VAL A 168 -3.53 -0.02 4.90
N GLU A 169 -3.14 -0.54 3.74
CA GLU A 169 -2.03 -0.03 2.96
C GLU A 169 -2.55 0.76 1.76
N ILE A 170 -2.22 2.04 1.66
CA ILE A 170 -2.49 2.87 0.49
C ILE A 170 -1.33 2.69 -0.48
N MET A 171 -1.61 2.08 -1.64
CA MET A 171 -0.61 1.81 -2.65
C MET A 171 -0.27 3.06 -3.46
N GLY A 172 0.85 3.71 -3.10
CA GLY A 172 1.35 4.96 -3.68
C GLY A 172 2.52 4.80 -4.66
N SER A 173 2.82 3.58 -5.10
CA SER A 173 4.03 3.25 -5.88
C SER A 173 3.74 2.40 -7.12
N GLU A 174 4.79 1.84 -7.74
CA GLU A 174 4.76 0.93 -8.89
C GLU A 174 4.10 1.50 -10.15
N GLY A 175 3.95 2.82 -10.24
CA GLY A 175 3.29 3.48 -11.36
C GLY A 175 1.77 3.35 -11.36
N TYR A 176 1.14 2.98 -10.25
CA TYR A 176 -0.33 2.98 -10.09
C TYR A 176 -0.90 4.39 -9.91
N LEU A 177 -2.22 4.54 -9.74
CA LEU A 177 -2.91 5.83 -9.87
C LEU A 177 -2.26 6.96 -9.05
N ILE A 178 -1.98 6.73 -7.76
CA ILE A 178 -1.37 7.74 -6.90
C ILE A 178 0.02 8.14 -7.44
N ASN A 179 0.84 7.15 -7.81
CA ASN A 179 2.16 7.40 -8.41
C ASN A 179 2.04 8.12 -9.76
N GLN A 180 0.96 7.88 -10.52
CA GLN A 180 0.68 8.57 -11.79
C GLN A 180 0.32 10.05 -11.60
N PHE A 181 -0.24 10.44 -10.46
CA PHE A 181 -0.40 11.86 -10.10
C PHE A 181 0.93 12.47 -9.66
N ILE A 182 1.76 11.71 -8.95
CA ILE A 182 3.05 12.19 -8.45
C ILE A 182 4.03 12.39 -9.60
N ALA A 183 4.22 11.43 -10.51
CA ALA A 183 5.23 11.53 -11.54
C ALA A 183 4.85 12.53 -12.66
N PRO A 184 5.78 13.44 -13.05
CA PRO A 184 5.52 14.43 -14.09
C PRO A 184 5.30 13.77 -15.46
N GLN A 185 5.92 12.61 -15.72
CA GLN A 185 5.76 11.87 -16.99
C GLN A 185 4.30 11.49 -17.25
N THR A 186 3.51 11.27 -16.21
CA THR A 186 2.12 10.81 -16.29
C THR A 186 1.09 11.88 -15.93
N ASN A 187 1.54 13.00 -15.36
CA ASN A 187 0.70 14.11 -14.93
C ASN A 187 1.05 15.40 -15.69
N GLN A 188 0.32 15.63 -16.78
CA GLN A 188 0.39 16.83 -17.62
C GLN A 188 -0.74 17.82 -17.30
N ARG A 189 -1.30 17.76 -16.09
CA ARG A 189 -2.37 18.68 -15.67
C ARG A 189 -1.80 20.06 -15.39
N THR A 190 -2.58 21.08 -15.71
CA THR A 190 -2.28 22.50 -15.44
C THR A 190 -3.12 23.09 -14.30
N ASP A 191 -3.93 22.27 -13.63
CA ASP A 191 -4.73 22.66 -12.48
C ASP A 191 -4.03 22.34 -11.15
N GLN A 192 -4.75 22.52 -10.03
CA GLN A 192 -4.24 22.31 -8.67
C GLN A 192 -3.79 20.86 -8.35
N TRP A 193 -3.94 19.92 -9.29
CA TRP A 193 -3.51 18.53 -9.15
C TRP A 193 -2.32 18.18 -10.04
N GLY A 194 -1.72 19.15 -10.75
CA GLY A 194 -0.50 18.96 -11.53
C GLY A 194 0.35 20.22 -11.64
N GLY A 195 1.39 20.17 -12.49
CA GLY A 195 2.42 21.19 -12.57
C GLY A 195 3.43 21.07 -11.43
N SER A 196 3.34 21.95 -10.44
CA SER A 196 4.28 21.97 -9.31
C SER A 196 4.26 20.66 -8.52
N PHE A 197 5.36 20.35 -7.83
CA PHE A 197 5.46 19.13 -7.03
C PHE A 197 4.39 19.09 -5.93
N GLU A 198 4.10 20.21 -5.28
CA GLU A 198 3.07 20.35 -4.25
C GLU A 198 1.68 19.97 -4.78
N ASN A 199 1.37 20.36 -6.01
CA ASN A 199 0.11 19.99 -6.67
C ASN A 199 0.09 18.52 -7.08
N ARG A 200 1.21 17.98 -7.58
CA ARG A 200 1.34 16.55 -7.97
C ARG A 200 1.15 15.61 -6.79
N ILE A 201 1.68 15.95 -5.61
CA ILE A 201 1.51 15.13 -4.39
C ILE A 201 0.16 15.32 -3.70
N ARG A 202 -0.59 16.36 -4.04
CA ARG A 202 -1.87 16.71 -3.39
C ARG A 202 -2.83 15.52 -3.36
N PHE A 203 -2.93 14.77 -4.46
CA PHE A 203 -3.80 13.59 -4.50
C PHE A 203 -3.42 12.52 -3.47
N ALA A 204 -2.11 12.25 -3.30
CA ALA A 204 -1.61 11.30 -2.30
C ALA A 204 -1.89 11.78 -0.88
N VAL A 205 -1.53 13.03 -0.58
CA VAL A 205 -1.67 13.65 0.75
C VAL A 205 -3.15 13.71 1.16
N GLU A 206 -4.02 14.20 0.28
CA GLU A 206 -5.46 14.29 0.58
C GLU A 206 -6.12 12.91 0.70
N THR A 207 -5.62 11.89 -0.01
CA THR A 207 -6.07 10.49 0.17
C THR A 207 -5.73 9.97 1.57
N VAL A 208 -4.51 10.20 2.06
CA VAL A 208 -4.11 9.78 3.41
C VAL A 208 -4.89 10.55 4.48
N LYS A 209 -5.02 11.88 4.35
CA LYS A 209 -5.81 12.71 5.28
C LYS A 209 -7.26 12.25 5.37
N ALA A 210 -7.95 12.12 4.23
CA ALA A 210 -9.33 11.68 4.20
C ALA A 210 -9.50 10.27 4.77
N THR A 211 -8.53 9.38 4.52
CA THR A 211 -8.51 8.04 5.11
C THR A 211 -8.39 8.12 6.63
N ARG A 212 -7.41 8.86 7.15
CA ARG A 212 -7.19 9.06 8.59
C ARG A 212 -8.42 9.65 9.28
N GLU A 213 -9.01 10.70 8.71
CA GLU A 213 -10.23 11.32 9.22
C GLU A 213 -11.38 10.29 9.31
N LYS A 214 -11.51 9.41 8.31
CA LYS A 214 -12.62 8.45 8.24
C LYS A 214 -12.50 7.28 9.22
N VAL A 215 -11.27 6.83 9.51
CA VAL A 215 -11.00 5.65 10.35
C VAL A 215 -10.60 6.00 11.79
N GLY A 216 -10.30 7.28 12.07
CA GLY A 216 -9.87 7.74 13.38
C GLY A 216 -8.37 7.46 13.67
N PRO A 217 -7.88 7.81 14.87
CA PRO A 217 -6.44 7.77 15.18
C PRO A 217 -5.89 6.35 15.37
N ASN A 218 -6.72 5.42 15.87
CA ASN A 218 -6.28 4.08 16.29
C ASN A 218 -6.50 3.03 15.19
N PHE A 219 -5.91 3.28 14.03
CA PHE A 219 -5.98 2.39 12.86
C PHE A 219 -4.69 2.50 12.07
N ILE A 220 -4.07 1.38 11.72
CA ILE A 220 -2.80 1.40 10.99
C ILE A 220 -3.07 1.92 9.58
N ILE A 221 -2.35 2.97 9.17
CA ILE A 221 -2.29 3.41 7.77
C ILE A 221 -0.85 3.23 7.30
N ILE A 222 -0.64 2.28 6.41
CA ILE A 222 0.62 2.11 5.70
C ILE A 222 0.52 2.90 4.40
N PHE A 223 1.54 3.68 4.05
CA PHE A 223 1.66 4.26 2.71
C PHE A 223 2.84 3.63 2.00
N ARG A 224 2.60 2.98 0.86
CA ARG A 224 3.67 2.37 0.06
C ARG A 224 4.24 3.42 -0.90
N LEU A 225 5.34 4.04 -0.50
CA LEU A 225 6.00 5.15 -1.16
C LEU A 225 6.93 4.64 -2.25
N SER A 226 6.80 5.16 -3.48
CA SER A 226 7.82 4.92 -4.51
C SER A 226 9.09 5.69 -4.13
N MET A 227 10.12 4.98 -3.69
CA MET A 227 11.40 5.59 -3.30
C MET A 227 12.42 5.55 -4.44
N LEU A 228 12.14 4.78 -5.49
CA LEU A 228 12.98 4.65 -6.66
C LEU A 228 12.10 4.26 -7.86
N ASP A 229 11.68 5.22 -8.68
CA ASP A 229 10.73 4.96 -9.78
C ASP A 229 11.32 4.14 -10.94
N LEU A 230 12.64 4.21 -11.17
CA LEU A 230 13.35 3.51 -12.27
C LEU A 230 12.80 3.79 -13.69
N VAL A 231 12.14 4.92 -13.87
CA VAL A 231 11.67 5.44 -15.17
C VAL A 231 12.18 6.87 -15.39
N GLU A 232 12.31 7.25 -16.65
CA GLU A 232 12.69 8.61 -17.02
C GLU A 232 11.65 9.62 -16.54
N GLY A 233 12.09 10.68 -15.86
CA GLY A 233 11.19 11.65 -15.24
C GLY A 233 10.47 11.13 -14.00
N GLY A 234 11.00 10.11 -13.32
CA GLY A 234 10.59 9.75 -11.96
C GLY A 234 10.96 10.81 -10.92
N SER A 235 10.52 10.62 -9.67
CA SER A 235 10.78 11.57 -8.60
C SER A 235 12.25 11.67 -8.19
N SER A 236 12.69 12.90 -7.90
CA SER A 236 14.02 13.13 -7.32
C SER A 236 14.08 12.68 -5.86
N TRP A 237 15.29 12.53 -5.30
CA TRP A 237 15.41 12.17 -3.88
C TRP A 237 14.78 13.20 -2.94
N ASP A 238 14.95 14.48 -3.23
CA ASP A 238 14.38 15.55 -2.40
C ASP A 238 12.85 15.55 -2.46
N GLU A 239 12.29 15.23 -3.63
CA GLU A 239 10.84 14.98 -3.78
C GLU A 239 10.39 13.77 -2.95
N VAL A 240 11.13 12.66 -2.97
CA VAL A 240 10.81 11.46 -2.15
C VAL A 240 10.79 11.81 -0.66
N VAL A 241 11.79 12.56 -0.17
CA VAL A 241 11.86 13.00 1.22
C VAL A 241 10.70 13.95 1.56
N ALA A 242 10.42 14.92 0.69
CA ALA A 242 9.33 15.87 0.88
C ALA A 242 7.96 15.18 0.91
N LEU A 243 7.72 14.21 0.01
CA LEU A 243 6.51 13.40 0.01
C LEU A 243 6.41 12.55 1.28
N ALA A 244 7.49 11.90 1.72
CA ALA A 244 7.48 11.11 2.96
C ALA A 244 7.05 11.94 4.18
N LYS A 245 7.59 13.15 4.32
CA LYS A 245 7.21 14.09 5.39
C LYS A 245 5.75 14.55 5.27
N ALA A 246 5.28 14.83 4.05
CA ALA A 246 3.89 15.22 3.82
C ALA A 246 2.90 14.09 4.15
N ILE A 247 3.27 12.84 3.87
CA ILE A 247 2.47 11.64 4.18
C ILE A 247 2.48 11.33 5.69
N GLU A 248 3.61 11.51 6.37
CA GLU A 248 3.68 11.46 7.83
C GLU A 248 2.75 12.51 8.45
N ALA A 249 2.85 13.77 8.00
CA ALA A 249 1.98 14.85 8.47
C ALA A 249 0.49 14.63 8.15
N ALA A 250 0.18 13.90 7.08
CA ALA A 250 -1.19 13.52 6.72
C ALA A 250 -1.79 12.44 7.64
N GLY A 251 -0.98 11.76 8.44
CA GLY A 251 -1.41 10.79 9.43
C GLY A 251 -1.15 9.33 9.08
N ALA A 252 -0.19 9.03 8.20
CA ALA A 252 0.31 7.66 8.02
C ALA A 252 0.97 7.14 9.31
N THR A 253 0.81 5.85 9.59
CA THR A 253 1.42 5.14 10.72
C THR A 253 2.76 4.55 10.35
N ILE A 254 2.90 4.04 9.12
CA ILE A 254 4.11 3.35 8.61
C ILE A 254 4.31 3.76 7.15
N ILE A 255 5.56 3.90 6.72
CA ILE A 255 5.90 3.98 5.29
C ILE A 255 6.53 2.66 4.85
N ASN A 256 5.96 2.08 3.80
CA ASN A 256 6.52 0.91 3.12
C ASN A 256 7.24 1.34 1.84
N THR A 257 8.29 0.63 1.46
CA THR A 257 9.09 0.95 0.27
C THR A 257 8.51 0.32 -0.99
N GLY A 258 8.36 1.13 -2.03
CA GLY A 258 8.10 0.70 -3.40
C GLY A 258 9.32 0.96 -4.28
N ILE A 259 9.68 -0.01 -5.12
CA ILE A 259 10.84 0.04 -6.03
C ILE A 259 10.37 -0.29 -7.45
N GLY A 260 10.64 0.62 -8.37
CA GLY A 260 10.36 0.52 -9.79
C GLY A 260 8.90 0.73 -10.15
N TRP A 261 8.65 0.73 -11.45
CA TRP A 261 7.33 0.72 -12.08
C TRP A 261 7.19 -0.55 -12.93
N HIS A 262 5.96 -0.94 -13.26
CA HIS A 262 5.72 -1.99 -14.26
C HIS A 262 6.29 -1.66 -15.65
N GLU A 263 6.48 -0.37 -15.94
CA GLU A 263 7.14 0.12 -17.17
C GLU A 263 8.67 0.17 -17.06
N ALA A 264 9.25 -0.03 -15.88
CA ALA A 264 10.70 0.02 -15.69
C ALA A 264 11.37 -1.16 -16.42
N ARG A 265 12.44 -0.86 -17.15
CA ARG A 265 13.24 -1.89 -17.85
C ARG A 265 14.30 -2.52 -16.94
N ILE A 266 14.43 -2.03 -15.71
CA ILE A 266 15.39 -2.51 -14.71
C ILE A 266 14.69 -3.57 -13.85
N PRO A 267 15.22 -4.82 -13.77
CA PRO A 267 14.64 -5.86 -12.94
C PRO A 267 14.65 -5.46 -11.45
N THR A 268 13.51 -5.61 -10.77
CA THR A 268 13.35 -5.27 -9.34
C THR A 268 13.11 -6.48 -8.44
N ILE A 269 12.52 -7.56 -8.96
CA ILE A 269 12.14 -8.74 -8.17
C ILE A 269 12.56 -10.09 -8.79
N ALA A 270 13.12 -10.08 -10.00
CA ALA A 270 13.56 -11.30 -10.67
C ALA A 270 14.73 -11.97 -9.92
N THR A 271 14.93 -13.28 -10.10
CA THR A 271 15.95 -14.08 -9.39
C THR A 271 17.38 -13.53 -9.53
N MET A 272 17.65 -12.79 -10.61
CA MET A 272 18.95 -12.15 -10.86
C MET A 272 19.23 -10.93 -9.98
N VAL A 273 18.21 -10.39 -9.29
CA VAL A 273 18.36 -9.26 -8.37
C VAL A 273 19.01 -9.77 -7.07
N PRO A 274 20.14 -9.19 -6.62
CA PRO A 274 20.80 -9.63 -5.39
C PRO A 274 19.92 -9.50 -4.15
N ARG A 275 20.17 -10.34 -3.14
CA ARG A 275 19.52 -10.20 -1.83
C ARG A 275 19.78 -8.81 -1.26
N ALA A 276 18.75 -8.20 -0.68
CA ALA A 276 18.82 -6.88 -0.04
C ALA A 276 19.27 -5.71 -0.97
N ALA A 277 19.19 -5.87 -2.30
CA ALA A 277 19.70 -4.91 -3.30
C ALA A 277 19.22 -3.46 -3.11
N PHE A 278 18.04 -3.25 -2.53
CA PHE A 278 17.43 -1.93 -2.39
C PHE A 278 17.33 -1.43 -0.94
N THR A 279 17.84 -2.19 0.04
CA THR A 279 17.75 -1.80 1.47
C THR A 279 18.41 -0.47 1.79
N TRP A 280 19.42 -0.08 1.00
CA TRP A 280 20.10 1.19 1.13
C TRP A 280 19.18 2.38 0.82
N VAL A 281 18.17 2.21 -0.05
CA VAL A 281 17.21 3.26 -0.43
C VAL A 281 16.40 3.67 0.79
N THR A 282 15.76 2.69 1.46
CA THR A 282 15.00 2.92 2.69
C THR A 282 15.90 3.41 3.82
N LYS A 283 17.13 2.88 3.93
CA LYS A 283 18.12 3.36 4.90
C LYS A 283 18.42 4.86 4.72
N ARG A 284 18.46 5.37 3.48
CA ARG A 284 18.71 6.78 3.19
C ARG A 284 17.57 7.69 3.67
N LEU A 285 16.32 7.19 3.73
CA LEU A 285 15.17 7.92 4.25
C LEU A 285 15.10 7.91 5.80
N LYS A 286 15.81 6.98 6.44
CA LYS A 286 15.83 6.86 7.90
C LYS A 286 16.31 8.16 8.56
N GLY A 287 15.53 8.68 9.50
CA GLY A 287 15.81 9.93 10.20
C GLY A 287 15.18 11.18 9.56
N ALA A 288 14.68 11.08 8.32
CA ALA A 288 13.95 12.18 7.69
C ALA A 288 12.48 12.25 8.14
N VAL A 289 11.92 11.13 8.60
CA VAL A 289 10.60 10.98 9.21
C VAL A 289 10.73 10.24 10.54
N LYS A 290 9.73 10.38 11.42
CA LYS A 290 9.68 9.74 12.75
C LYS A 290 8.95 8.40 12.72
N ILE A 291 8.01 8.23 11.79
CA ILE A 291 7.26 6.96 11.65
C ILE A 291 8.15 5.81 11.14
N PRO A 292 7.84 4.54 11.50
CA PRO A 292 8.60 3.39 11.04
C PRO A 292 8.66 3.24 9.51
N LEU A 293 9.79 2.72 9.02
CA LEU A 293 10.04 2.43 7.61
C LEU A 293 10.22 0.92 7.40
N ILE A 294 9.65 0.37 6.32
CA ILE A 294 9.81 -1.03 5.90
C ILE A 294 10.66 -1.08 4.62
N THR A 295 11.56 -2.07 4.52
CA THR A 295 12.37 -2.39 3.33
C THR A 295 12.27 -3.86 2.96
#